data_AF-A0A7Y6UG10-F1
#
_entry.id   AF-A0A7Y6UG10-F1
#
_cell.length_a   1.000
_cell.length_b   1.000
_cell.length_c   1.000
_cell.angle_alpha   90.00
_cell.angle_beta   90.00
_cell.angle_gamma   90.00
#
_symmetry.space_group_name_H-M   'P 1'
#
loop_
_entity.id
_entity.type
_entity.pdbx_description
1 polymer ?
#
loop_
_entity_poly.entity_id
_entity_poly.type
_entity_poly.pdbx_seq_one_letter_code
_entity_poly.pdbx_strand_id
1 'polypeptide(L)'
;MRQRGLVVVLAVLGLVLAFGPAWAEDEPAADESAQPAEHAEPAQEPAEGTPAEEHHGSAEAEEHPGAAEAHEPAATEAGEPAAAEPAAEHHEAEPAHDEATTDEGEEPYVKFDADGDGTSDPELEKEYTDALAGYVEEIDPEKVDEVLDARPDDAELMPSITAADFQKIVRVVKKVVLAKMEKKMARSAARKMEKFSIGVFAFSLLGVLLLAMPLVLGKKYPGKQGTMFKYSALAAVTFFLTVNLFGGVLYGMKTAQGALGSATNPGLAIASGTFDTLDENAEDYIVMGRELFVPTLMQLEGNSDEQPAALLIENGKKIVEDAKVFVSVAKMFKKLDFVFQILPIVLFVVSMLLFALAIRPTLTEIIKLPVRAAAGEVGAGSATTKKAMKRVWGELLATSCTVVVLTVLTILSAAILGQIVKPALDALLGYFSLAVTYLQFVEGASSGVVFLTLFGVVLFLALNLATLILSMSFFLGKCQKIFQQRFNDGVAVGAHRKFFKWAIPSVLFVQLFPLLFVLVAEFALDKINDTLMSGIKDADAVPWTKIMLAGPLFLVVAFALLFWAARGFKAIGFLAGYKIRKVDPIRQKLRT
;
A
#
# COMPACT_ATOMS: atom_id res chain seq x y z
N MET A 1 35.63 -22.32 -12.30
CA MET A 1 34.34 -21.58 -12.41
C MET A 1 33.78 -21.05 -11.07
N ARG A 2 34.22 -21.51 -9.88
CA ARG A 2 33.67 -21.02 -8.58
C ARG A 2 34.12 -19.60 -8.18
N GLN A 3 35.27 -19.11 -8.63
CA GLN A 3 35.75 -17.76 -8.27
C GLN A 3 35.04 -16.63 -9.05
N ARG A 4 34.61 -16.86 -10.30
CA ARG A 4 33.98 -15.80 -11.11
C ARG A 4 32.61 -15.35 -10.59
N GLY A 5 31.86 -16.23 -9.92
CA GLY A 5 30.57 -15.87 -9.32
C GLY A 5 30.69 -15.00 -8.07
N LEU A 6 31.74 -15.20 -7.26
CA LEU A 6 31.99 -14.39 -6.07
C LEU A 6 32.46 -12.98 -6.46
N VAL A 7 33.30 -12.88 -7.50
CA VAL A 7 33.80 -11.59 -8.01
C VAL A 7 32.68 -10.74 -8.60
N VAL A 8 31.71 -11.33 -9.30
CA VAL A 8 30.55 -10.57 -9.82
C VAL A 8 29.62 -10.09 -8.69
N VAL A 9 29.40 -10.91 -7.66
CA VAL A 9 28.58 -10.51 -6.50
C VAL A 9 29.27 -9.42 -5.69
N LEU A 10 30.59 -9.49 -5.49
CA LEU A 10 31.38 -8.45 -4.81
C LEU A 10 31.53 -7.18 -5.66
N ALA A 11 31.62 -7.29 -6.98
CA ALA A 11 31.63 -6.14 -7.87
C ALA A 11 30.29 -5.41 -7.87
N VAL A 12 29.16 -6.13 -7.85
CA VAL A 12 27.83 -5.53 -7.73
C VAL A 12 27.61 -4.93 -6.34
N LEU A 13 28.05 -5.59 -5.26
CA LEU A 13 28.01 -5.00 -3.91
C LEU A 13 28.91 -3.78 -3.78
N GLY A 14 30.11 -3.81 -4.35
CA GLY A 14 31.05 -2.69 -4.34
C GLY A 14 30.55 -1.49 -5.13
N LEU A 15 29.84 -1.72 -6.24
CA LEU A 15 29.22 -0.66 -7.04
C LEU A 15 27.99 -0.07 -6.34
N VAL A 16 27.22 -0.86 -5.59
CA VAL A 16 26.12 -0.36 -4.75
C VAL A 16 26.62 0.44 -3.54
N LEU A 17 27.76 0.06 -2.96
CA LEU A 17 28.36 0.77 -1.83
C LEU A 17 29.16 2.01 -2.24
N ALA A 18 29.71 2.06 -3.46
CA ALA A 18 30.46 3.21 -3.99
C ALA A 18 29.57 4.38 -4.45
N PHE A 19 28.25 4.18 -4.56
CA PHE A 19 27.26 5.21 -4.91
C PHE A 19 26.31 5.55 -3.74
N GLY A 20 26.60 5.11 -2.52
CA GLY A 20 25.92 5.62 -1.32
C GLY A 20 26.42 7.04 -0.99
N PRO A 21 25.54 7.99 -0.67
CA PRO A 21 25.95 9.37 -0.39
C PRO A 21 26.81 9.40 0.88
N ALA A 22 28.01 9.97 0.73
CA ALA A 22 28.91 10.29 1.82
C ALA A 22 28.31 11.42 2.66
N TRP A 23 27.64 11.06 3.75
CA TRP A 23 27.36 11.96 4.87
C TRP A 23 27.80 11.25 6.15
N ALA A 24 29.04 11.55 6.56
CA ALA A 24 29.56 11.39 7.90
C ALA A 24 30.70 12.41 8.05
N GLU A 25 30.83 12.99 9.25
CA GLU A 25 31.66 14.16 9.66
C GLU A 25 30.82 15.47 9.66
N ASP A 26 30.59 16.22 10.74
CA ASP A 26 31.16 16.27 12.10
C ASP A 26 30.11 16.86 13.06
N GLU A 27 29.81 16.21 14.19
CA GLU A 27 29.17 16.86 15.35
C GLU A 27 30.26 17.21 16.38
N PRO A 28 30.46 18.49 16.73
CA PRO A 28 31.22 18.83 17.93
C PRO A 28 30.32 18.72 19.17
N ALA A 29 30.86 18.03 20.18
CA ALA A 29 30.33 17.95 21.54
C ALA A 29 30.33 19.33 22.23
N ALA A 30 29.21 19.68 22.85
CA ALA A 30 29.04 20.70 23.90
C ALA A 30 27.57 20.62 24.39
N ASP A 31 27.20 20.77 25.65
CA ASP A 31 27.90 20.79 26.92
C ASP A 31 26.80 20.56 27.98
N GLU A 32 27.14 19.88 29.07
CA GLU A 32 26.26 19.71 30.23
C GLU A 32 25.97 21.07 30.87
N SER A 33 24.70 21.39 31.09
CA SER A 33 24.33 22.24 32.22
C SER A 33 23.01 21.79 32.85
N ALA A 34 23.17 21.20 34.03
CA ALA A 34 22.12 20.92 34.98
C ALA A 34 21.53 22.21 35.57
N GLN A 35 20.22 22.22 35.87
CA GLN A 35 19.66 22.52 37.21
C GLN A 35 18.10 22.51 37.22
N PRO A 36 17.43 22.42 38.40
CA PRO A 36 16.46 21.36 38.68
C PRO A 36 15.07 21.85 39.17
N ALA A 37 14.24 20.87 39.56
CA ALA A 37 13.09 20.97 40.49
C ALA A 37 11.85 21.69 39.91
N GLU A 38 10.60 21.39 40.21
CA GLU A 38 9.90 20.59 41.24
C GLU A 38 8.42 20.59 40.78
N HIS A 39 7.68 19.48 40.92
CA HIS A 39 6.30 19.46 41.45
C HIS A 39 5.71 18.05 41.36
N ALA A 40 5.66 17.39 42.52
CA ALA A 40 4.69 16.35 42.88
C ALA A 40 3.35 17.04 43.23
N GLU A 41 2.18 16.51 42.90
CA GLU A 41 1.39 15.47 43.60
C GLU A 41 -0.06 15.52 43.01
N PRO A 42 -1.03 14.67 43.39
CA PRO A 42 -0.99 13.23 43.65
C PRO A 42 -2.15 12.46 42.98
N ALA A 43 -2.10 11.14 43.15
CA ALA A 43 -3.09 10.13 42.77
C ALA A 43 -4.47 10.29 43.43
N GLN A 44 -5.53 9.89 42.70
CA GLN A 44 -6.81 9.48 43.25
C GLN A 44 -7.35 8.24 42.49
N GLU A 45 -7.40 7.12 43.20
CA GLU A 45 -8.34 6.00 43.12
C GLU A 45 -8.51 5.50 44.57
N PRO A 46 -9.53 4.70 44.96
CA PRO A 46 -10.50 3.96 44.15
C PRO A 46 -11.97 4.07 44.64
N ALA A 47 -12.91 3.48 43.90
CA ALA A 47 -14.19 3.04 44.45
C ALA A 47 -14.53 1.63 43.95
N GLU A 48 -14.58 0.69 44.90
CA GLU A 48 -15.05 -0.68 44.78
C GLU A 48 -16.60 -0.75 44.68
N GLY A 49 -17.13 -1.82 44.07
CA GLY A 49 -18.53 -2.22 44.27
C GLY A 49 -19.13 -3.18 43.22
N THR A 50 -18.86 -4.47 43.36
CA THR A 50 -19.47 -5.68 42.73
C THR A 50 -21.00 -5.80 43.08
N PRO A 51 -21.83 -6.80 42.61
CA PRO A 51 -21.53 -8.00 41.80
C PRO A 51 -22.55 -8.46 40.73
N ALA A 52 -22.07 -9.42 39.94
CA ALA A 52 -22.68 -10.60 39.30
C ALA A 52 -24.22 -10.77 39.19
N GLU A 53 -24.66 -11.13 37.98
CA GLU A 53 -25.73 -12.12 37.76
C GLU A 53 -25.36 -13.04 36.57
N GLU A 54 -25.29 -14.34 36.86
CA GLU A 54 -25.36 -15.43 35.88
C GLU A 54 -26.84 -15.74 35.59
N HIS A 55 -27.21 -16.13 34.36
CA HIS A 55 -28.16 -17.23 34.12
C HIS A 55 -28.27 -17.60 32.63
N HIS A 56 -28.20 -18.92 32.39
CA HIS A 56 -28.83 -19.80 31.37
C HIS A 56 -29.04 -19.31 29.91
N GLY A 57 -28.89 -20.12 28.87
CA GLY A 57 -28.69 -21.56 28.76
C GLY A 57 -28.86 -22.02 27.29
N SER A 58 -28.12 -23.07 26.94
CA SER A 58 -28.45 -24.24 26.08
C SER A 58 -29.24 -24.13 24.76
N ALA A 59 -28.71 -24.90 23.78
CA ALA A 59 -29.39 -25.68 22.71
C ALA A 59 -29.93 -24.88 21.50
N GLU A 60 -29.99 -25.36 20.25
CA GLU A 60 -29.66 -26.59 19.51
C GLU A 60 -29.66 -26.15 18.02
N ALA A 61 -28.64 -26.47 17.22
CA ALA A 61 -28.74 -27.38 16.07
C ALA A 61 -30.16 -27.57 15.46
N GLU A 62 -30.36 -27.14 14.21
CA GLU A 62 -31.02 -28.00 13.21
C GLU A 62 -30.67 -27.58 11.77
N GLU A 63 -30.13 -28.54 11.03
CA GLU A 63 -29.99 -28.56 9.59
C GLU A 63 -31.35 -28.90 8.96
N HIS A 64 -31.71 -28.27 7.83
CA HIS A 64 -32.53 -28.96 6.82
C HIS A 64 -32.14 -28.50 5.40
N PRO A 65 -31.91 -29.46 4.48
CA PRO A 65 -31.61 -29.20 3.06
C PRO A 65 -32.86 -29.36 2.17
N GLY A 66 -32.82 -28.79 0.97
CA GLY A 66 -33.77 -29.08 -0.12
C GLY A 66 -33.81 -27.91 -1.11
N ALA A 67 -33.04 -27.92 -2.19
CA ALA A 67 -33.28 -28.63 -3.46
C ALA A 67 -34.31 -27.93 -4.37
N ALA A 68 -33.86 -27.74 -5.61
CA ALA A 68 -34.46 -27.06 -6.74
C ALA A 68 -35.87 -27.56 -7.14
N GLU A 69 -36.67 -26.71 -7.78
CA GLU A 69 -36.92 -26.81 -9.23
C GLU A 69 -37.72 -25.62 -9.78
N ALA A 70 -37.49 -25.37 -11.07
CA ALA A 70 -38.04 -24.32 -11.89
C ALA A 70 -39.50 -24.58 -12.27
N HIS A 71 -40.28 -23.50 -12.50
CA HIS A 71 -41.24 -23.40 -13.60
C HIS A 71 -41.83 -21.98 -13.70
N GLU A 72 -41.45 -21.26 -14.75
CA GLU A 72 -42.31 -20.33 -15.50
C GLU A 72 -43.07 -21.13 -16.59
N PRO A 73 -44.06 -20.58 -17.34
CA PRO A 73 -44.58 -19.20 -17.39
C PRO A 73 -46.12 -19.11 -17.39
N ALA A 74 -46.68 -17.90 -17.23
CA ALA A 74 -47.72 -17.33 -18.11
C ALA A 74 -48.22 -15.97 -17.62
N ALA A 75 -48.38 -15.06 -18.59
CA ALA A 75 -48.86 -13.71 -18.47
C ALA A 75 -50.34 -13.60 -18.05
N THR A 76 -50.69 -12.55 -17.28
CA THR A 76 -51.94 -11.79 -17.45
C THR A 76 -51.89 -10.46 -16.71
N GLU A 77 -52.11 -9.40 -17.49
CA GLU A 77 -52.88 -8.17 -17.21
C GLU A 77 -52.68 -7.35 -15.92
N ALA A 78 -52.19 -6.13 -16.16
CA ALA A 78 -52.80 -4.84 -15.79
C ALA A 78 -53.51 -4.75 -14.42
N GLY A 79 -52.79 -4.16 -13.46
CA GLY A 79 -53.36 -3.50 -12.29
C GLY A 79 -52.40 -2.43 -11.80
N GLU A 80 -52.85 -1.18 -11.75
CA GLU A 80 -52.20 -0.08 -11.04
C GLU A 80 -51.79 -0.50 -9.61
N PRO A 81 -50.56 -0.20 -9.15
CA PRO A 81 -50.30 -0.16 -7.73
C PRO A 81 -50.37 1.28 -7.23
N ALA A 82 -51.19 1.40 -6.20
CA ALA A 82 -51.33 2.53 -5.32
C ALA A 82 -49.99 2.99 -4.72
N ALA A 83 -50.02 4.26 -4.28
CA ALA A 83 -49.00 4.96 -3.52
C ALA A 83 -48.20 4.04 -2.58
N ALA A 84 -46.91 3.90 -2.89
CA ALA A 84 -45.93 3.33 -1.97
C ALA A 84 -45.64 4.36 -0.88
N GLU A 85 -45.93 3.97 0.36
CA GLU A 85 -45.43 4.61 1.57
C GLU A 85 -43.89 4.70 1.55
N PRO A 86 -43.30 5.74 2.15
CA PRO A 86 -41.86 5.95 2.10
C PRO A 86 -41.15 4.78 2.80
N ALA A 87 -40.26 4.15 2.04
CA ALA A 87 -39.36 3.12 2.54
C ALA A 87 -38.59 3.67 3.74
N ALA A 88 -38.64 2.89 4.83
CA ALA A 88 -37.91 3.12 6.06
C ALA A 88 -36.47 3.54 5.77
N GLU A 89 -36.09 4.69 6.34
CA GLU A 89 -34.72 5.16 6.44
C GLU A 89 -33.86 4.01 6.98
N HIS A 90 -33.06 3.42 6.10
CA HIS A 90 -31.91 2.67 6.53
C HIS A 90 -31.04 3.66 7.30
N HIS A 91 -31.03 3.54 8.63
CA HIS A 91 -30.00 4.11 9.49
C HIS A 91 -28.65 3.85 8.81
N GLU A 92 -28.09 4.89 8.20
CA GLU A 92 -26.71 4.91 7.78
C GLU A 92 -25.92 4.57 9.03
N ALA A 93 -25.31 3.38 9.05
CA ALA A 93 -24.25 3.11 9.97
C ALA A 93 -23.25 4.26 9.77
N GLU A 94 -23.14 5.12 10.77
CA GLU A 94 -22.10 6.13 10.82
C GLU A 94 -20.80 5.43 10.42
N PRO A 95 -20.03 6.00 9.47
CA PRO A 95 -18.73 5.45 9.16
C PRO A 95 -18.04 5.25 10.50
N ALA A 96 -17.53 4.05 10.75
CA ALA A 96 -16.60 3.85 11.84
C ALA A 96 -15.52 4.92 11.65
N HIS A 97 -15.68 6.04 12.36
CA HIS A 97 -14.58 6.87 12.73
C HIS A 97 -13.64 5.85 13.34
N ASP A 98 -12.53 5.58 12.66
CA ASP A 98 -11.34 5.14 13.34
C ASP A 98 -11.33 6.02 14.58
N GLU A 99 -11.58 5.42 15.75
CA GLU A 99 -11.13 6.02 16.98
C GLU A 99 -9.69 6.29 16.65
N ALA A 100 -9.40 7.58 16.40
CA ALA A 100 -8.08 8.10 16.45
C ALA A 100 -7.66 7.64 17.83
N THR A 101 -6.98 6.49 17.88
CA THR A 101 -6.17 6.11 19.02
C THR A 101 -5.32 7.34 19.15
N THR A 102 -5.70 8.21 20.09
CA THR A 102 -4.94 9.37 20.49
C THR A 102 -3.60 8.74 20.81
N ASP A 103 -2.68 8.84 19.86
CA ASP A 103 -1.44 8.09 19.90
C ASP A 103 -0.63 8.83 20.96
N GLU A 104 -0.89 8.46 22.23
CA GLU A 104 -0.32 9.06 23.43
C GLU A 104 1.19 8.86 23.33
N GLY A 105 1.88 9.84 22.72
CA GLY A 105 3.29 9.72 22.33
C GLY A 105 3.61 10.30 20.96
N GLU A 106 2.63 10.82 20.20
CA GLU A 106 2.91 11.61 19.01
C GLU A 106 3.46 12.98 19.39
N GLU A 107 4.75 13.21 19.08
CA GLU A 107 5.29 14.56 19.06
C GLU A 107 4.39 15.47 18.22
N PRO A 108 4.09 16.70 18.70
CA PRO A 108 3.22 17.62 17.99
C PRO A 108 3.65 17.77 16.54
N TYR A 109 2.71 17.59 15.62
CA TYR A 109 2.97 17.84 14.22
C TYR A 109 3.27 19.33 14.01
N VAL A 110 4.42 19.64 13.41
CA VAL A 110 4.79 20.99 13.01
C VAL A 110 4.47 21.18 11.53
N LYS A 111 3.58 22.14 11.25
CA LYS A 111 2.93 22.30 9.95
C LYS A 111 3.90 22.49 8.78
N PHE A 112 4.87 23.39 8.95
CA PHE A 112 5.83 23.73 7.90
C PHE A 112 7.20 23.13 8.15
N ASP A 113 7.28 22.06 8.94
CA ASP A 113 8.50 21.27 9.00
C ASP A 113 8.63 20.53 7.66
N ALA A 114 9.54 20.96 6.79
CA ALA A 114 9.78 20.34 5.48
C ALA A 114 10.87 19.26 5.54
N ASP A 115 11.88 19.45 6.40
CA ASP A 115 13.10 18.63 6.45
C ASP A 115 13.08 17.53 7.51
N GLY A 116 12.22 17.65 8.51
CA GLY A 116 11.98 16.64 9.55
C GLY A 116 12.69 16.94 10.84
N ASP A 117 13.21 18.16 11.02
CA ASP A 117 13.95 18.55 12.21
C ASP A 117 13.05 18.92 13.40
N GLY A 118 11.72 18.92 13.20
CA GLY A 118 10.75 19.27 14.22
C GLY A 118 10.56 20.78 14.38
N THR A 119 11.07 21.60 13.47
CA THR A 119 10.91 23.05 13.45
C THR A 119 10.16 23.52 12.21
N SER A 120 9.44 24.64 12.32
CA SER A 120 8.69 25.22 11.20
C SER A 120 9.69 25.92 10.27
N ASP A 121 9.65 25.63 8.97
CA ASP A 121 10.36 26.42 7.96
C ASP A 121 9.64 27.76 7.77
N PRO A 122 10.21 28.89 8.26
CA PRO A 122 9.54 30.18 8.21
C PRO A 122 9.45 30.73 6.77
N GLU A 123 10.33 30.30 5.86
CA GLU A 123 10.26 30.72 4.46
C GLU A 123 9.11 30.04 3.75
N LEU A 124 8.92 28.73 3.99
CA LEU A 124 7.80 27.97 3.44
C LEU A 124 6.46 28.43 4.04
N GLU A 125 6.41 28.69 5.35
CA GLU A 125 5.23 29.24 6.02
C GLU A 125 4.80 30.58 5.43
N LYS A 126 5.77 31.46 5.16
CA LYS A 126 5.52 32.74 4.50
C LYS A 126 5.09 32.55 3.04
N GLU A 127 5.78 31.70 2.26
CA GLU A 127 5.42 31.41 0.86
C GLU A 127 3.98 30.88 0.77
N TYR A 128 3.58 30.00 1.70
CA TYR A 128 2.24 29.44 1.82
C TYR A 128 1.19 30.48 2.17
N THR A 129 1.44 31.26 3.22
CA THR A 129 0.53 32.32 3.68
C THR A 129 0.32 33.38 2.60
N ASP A 130 1.40 33.79 1.92
CA ASP A 130 1.36 34.76 0.84
C ASP A 130 0.63 34.21 -0.40
N ALA A 131 0.74 32.91 -0.69
CA ALA A 131 0.06 32.28 -1.82
C ALA A 131 -1.45 32.12 -1.61
N LEU A 132 -1.88 31.89 -0.37
CA LEU A 132 -3.29 31.65 -0.02
C LEU A 132 -4.01 32.89 0.56
N ALA A 133 -3.33 34.04 0.60
CA ALA A 133 -3.92 35.28 1.07
C ALA A 133 -5.17 35.66 0.23
N GLY A 134 -6.32 35.75 0.88
CA GLY A 134 -7.59 36.14 0.25
C GLY A 134 -8.50 34.98 -0.20
N TYR A 135 -8.12 33.74 0.10
CA TYR A 135 -8.95 32.54 -0.10
C TYR A 135 -9.49 32.02 1.23
N VAL A 136 -10.57 31.24 1.16
CA VAL A 136 -11.26 30.66 2.32
C VAL A 136 -11.25 29.14 2.19
N GLU A 137 -10.98 28.44 3.28
CA GLU A 137 -10.90 26.97 3.31
C GLU A 137 -12.28 26.31 3.18
N GLU A 138 -13.30 26.92 3.77
CA GLU A 138 -14.67 26.40 3.76
C GLU A 138 -15.38 26.78 2.46
N ILE A 139 -15.87 25.77 1.75
CA ILE A 139 -16.72 25.94 0.56
C ILE A 139 -18.15 26.13 1.08
N ASP A 140 -18.64 27.37 0.99
CA ASP A 140 -20.02 27.73 1.29
C ASP A 140 -20.86 27.58 0.00
N PRO A 141 -21.71 26.54 -0.10
CA PRO A 141 -22.44 26.24 -1.33
C PRO A 141 -23.36 27.40 -1.76
N GLU A 142 -24.02 28.06 -0.81
CA GLU A 142 -24.91 29.19 -1.10
C GLU A 142 -24.14 30.37 -1.70
N LYS A 143 -22.92 30.64 -1.20
CA LYS A 143 -22.07 31.69 -1.78
C LYS A 143 -21.48 31.29 -3.12
N VAL A 144 -21.16 30.01 -3.32
CA VAL A 144 -20.67 29.53 -4.62
C VAL A 144 -21.77 29.69 -5.65
N ASP A 145 -22.99 29.24 -5.36
CA ASP A 145 -24.14 29.39 -6.24
C ASP A 145 -24.45 30.88 -6.49
N GLU A 146 -24.48 31.73 -5.45
CA GLU A 146 -24.67 33.19 -5.62
C GLU A 146 -23.60 33.81 -6.52
N VAL A 147 -22.32 33.41 -6.37
CA VAL A 147 -21.23 33.91 -7.19
C VAL A 147 -21.32 33.39 -8.63
N LEU A 148 -21.75 32.14 -8.84
CA LEU A 148 -21.92 31.56 -10.17
C LEU A 148 -23.14 32.17 -10.88
N ASP A 149 -24.28 32.28 -10.20
CA ASP A 149 -25.52 32.87 -10.71
C ASP A 149 -25.40 34.38 -10.97
N ALA A 150 -24.55 35.08 -10.23
CA ALA A 150 -24.28 36.50 -10.46
C ALA A 150 -23.35 36.75 -11.66
N ARG A 151 -22.76 35.71 -12.26
CA ARG A 151 -21.95 35.88 -13.47
C ARG A 151 -22.88 36.21 -14.64
N PRO A 152 -22.54 37.22 -15.45
CA PRO A 152 -23.18 37.38 -16.76
C PRO A 152 -23.09 36.08 -17.57
N ASP A 153 -24.12 35.76 -18.36
CA ASP A 153 -24.15 34.57 -19.24
C ASP A 153 -22.89 34.48 -20.14
N ASP A 154 -22.32 35.62 -20.56
CA ASP A 154 -21.10 35.68 -21.37
C ASP A 154 -19.79 35.54 -20.57
N ALA A 155 -19.88 35.44 -19.25
CA ALA A 155 -18.78 35.34 -18.30
C ALA A 155 -18.80 34.09 -17.42
N GLU A 156 -19.77 33.19 -17.57
CA GLU A 156 -19.88 31.94 -16.79
C GLU A 156 -18.59 31.10 -16.84
N LEU A 157 -17.95 31.04 -18.01
CA LEU A 157 -16.70 30.30 -18.26
C LEU A 157 -15.43 31.14 -18.05
N MET A 158 -15.52 32.39 -17.58
CA MET A 158 -14.33 33.19 -17.33
C MET A 158 -13.52 32.63 -16.14
N PRO A 159 -12.18 32.71 -16.19
CA PRO A 159 -11.33 32.29 -15.08
C PRO A 159 -11.65 33.02 -13.77
N SER A 160 -11.83 32.26 -12.68
CA SER A 160 -11.99 32.80 -11.32
C SER A 160 -10.67 33.27 -10.68
N ILE A 161 -9.55 32.78 -11.23
CA ILE A 161 -8.17 33.03 -10.81
C ILE A 161 -7.27 33.00 -12.05
N THR A 162 -6.10 33.64 -12.00
CA THR A 162 -5.11 33.49 -13.08
C THR A 162 -4.44 32.11 -13.02
N ALA A 163 -4.03 31.56 -14.16
CA ALA A 163 -3.31 30.28 -14.20
C ALA A 163 -2.00 30.33 -13.40
N ALA A 164 -1.30 31.48 -13.42
CA ALA A 164 -0.06 31.67 -12.69
C ALA A 164 -0.27 31.64 -11.16
N ASP A 165 -1.33 32.28 -10.67
CA ASP A 165 -1.67 32.25 -9.24
C ASP A 165 -2.10 30.84 -8.81
N PHE A 166 -2.89 30.16 -9.65
CA PHE A 166 -3.30 28.78 -9.39
C PHE A 166 -2.10 27.83 -9.31
N GLN A 167 -1.18 27.89 -10.28
CA GLN A 167 0.08 27.12 -10.27
C GLN A 167 0.92 27.41 -9.03
N LYS A 168 1.03 28.68 -8.64
CA LYS A 168 1.75 29.07 -7.42
C LYS A 168 1.13 28.38 -6.20
N ILE A 169 -0.18 28.44 -6.05
CA ILE A 169 -0.90 27.78 -4.93
C ILE A 169 -0.67 26.26 -4.97
N VAL A 170 -0.89 25.62 -6.12
CA VAL A 170 -0.72 24.16 -6.29
C VAL A 170 0.69 23.72 -5.91
N ARG A 171 1.73 24.42 -6.36
CA ARG A 171 3.13 24.06 -6.05
C ARG A 171 3.45 24.17 -4.57
N VAL A 172 2.97 25.21 -3.91
CA VAL A 172 3.24 25.44 -2.48
C VAL A 172 2.49 24.42 -1.62
N VAL A 173 1.22 24.16 -1.94
CA VAL A 173 0.43 23.12 -1.27
C VAL A 173 1.02 21.74 -1.52
N LYS A 174 1.46 21.44 -2.75
CA LYS A 174 2.14 20.18 -3.10
C LYS A 174 3.35 19.93 -2.19
N LYS A 175 4.23 20.91 -2.02
CA LYS A 175 5.42 20.78 -1.15
C LYS A 175 5.01 20.39 0.28
N VAL A 176 4.07 21.13 0.87
CA VAL A 176 3.62 20.92 2.26
C VAL A 176 2.94 19.55 2.42
N VAL A 177 1.98 19.23 1.55
CA VAL A 177 1.19 17.99 1.65
C VAL A 177 2.07 16.75 1.39
N LEU A 178 2.92 16.75 0.37
CA LEU A 178 3.79 15.61 0.09
C LEU A 178 4.83 15.39 1.18
N ALA A 179 5.47 16.45 1.69
CA ALA A 179 6.41 16.34 2.80
C ALA A 179 5.72 15.75 4.05
N LYS A 180 4.49 16.20 4.35
CA LYS A 180 3.69 15.68 5.45
C LYS A 180 3.36 14.19 5.27
N MET A 181 2.90 13.79 4.08
CA MET A 181 2.60 12.38 3.76
C MET A 181 3.86 11.51 3.86
N GLU A 182 5.00 11.96 3.33
CA GLU A 182 6.29 11.25 3.40
C GLU A 182 6.71 11.01 4.85
N LYS A 183 6.69 12.05 5.68
CA LYS A 183 7.03 11.97 7.11
C LYS A 183 6.09 11.07 7.87
N LYS A 184 4.77 11.18 7.63
CA LYS A 184 3.78 10.31 8.28
C LYS A 184 4.06 8.85 7.95
N MET A 185 4.37 8.53 6.70
CA MET A 185 4.70 7.17 6.31
C MET A 185 6.02 6.69 6.91
N ALA A 186 7.05 7.54 6.97
CA ALA A 186 8.31 7.21 7.62
C ALA A 186 8.11 6.89 9.12
N ARG A 187 7.33 7.72 9.83
CA ARG A 187 6.94 7.51 11.24
C ARG A 187 6.13 6.22 11.41
N SER A 188 5.10 6.01 10.58
CA SER A 188 4.27 4.79 10.62
C SER A 188 5.12 3.55 10.37
N ALA A 189 6.06 3.61 9.42
CA ALA A 189 7.01 2.54 9.15
C ALA A 189 7.92 2.30 10.36
N ALA A 190 8.50 3.35 10.96
CA ALA A 190 9.36 3.26 12.14
C ALA A 190 8.64 2.62 13.33
N ARG A 191 7.42 3.06 13.69
CA ARG A 191 6.62 2.44 14.76
C ARG A 191 6.32 0.97 14.49
N LYS A 192 5.99 0.63 13.24
CA LYS A 192 5.78 -0.77 12.84
C LYS A 192 7.08 -1.57 12.98
N MET A 193 8.25 -0.99 12.66
CA MET A 193 9.55 -1.63 12.88
C MET A 193 9.84 -1.84 14.36
N GLU A 194 9.54 -0.85 15.20
CA GLU A 194 9.78 -0.92 16.64
C GLU A 194 8.97 -2.07 17.26
N LYS A 195 7.65 -2.09 17.01
CA LYS A 195 6.76 -3.19 17.45
C LYS A 195 7.25 -4.55 16.95
N PHE A 196 7.71 -4.61 15.70
CA PHE A 196 8.30 -5.83 15.15
C PHE A 196 9.61 -6.23 15.84
N SER A 197 10.52 -5.29 16.08
CA SER A 197 11.81 -5.50 16.74
C SER A 197 11.62 -6.02 18.16
N ILE A 198 10.72 -5.39 18.92
CA ILE A 198 10.31 -5.85 20.26
C ILE A 198 9.75 -7.27 20.18
N GLY A 199 8.86 -7.55 19.22
CA GLY A 199 8.29 -8.88 19.03
C GLY A 199 9.34 -9.96 18.72
N VAL A 200 10.30 -9.66 17.85
CA VAL A 200 11.43 -10.55 17.55
C VAL A 200 12.32 -10.76 18.77
N PHE A 201 12.64 -9.68 19.50
CA PHE A 201 13.45 -9.74 20.70
C PHE A 201 12.78 -10.60 21.77
N ALA A 202 11.50 -10.33 22.08
CA ALA A 202 10.70 -11.12 23.02
C ALA A 202 10.63 -12.60 22.59
N PHE A 203 10.40 -12.87 21.30
CA PHE A 203 10.42 -14.24 20.79
C PHE A 203 11.78 -14.91 20.92
N SER A 204 12.89 -14.16 20.75
CA SER A 204 14.24 -14.68 20.93
C SER A 204 14.54 -15.08 22.38
N LEU A 205 13.94 -14.39 23.36
CA LEU A 205 14.06 -14.71 24.79
C LEU A 205 13.37 -16.03 25.15
N LEU A 206 12.39 -16.51 24.37
CA LEU A 206 11.82 -17.86 24.57
C LEU A 206 12.89 -18.96 24.44
N GLY A 207 14.00 -18.70 23.75
CA GLY A 207 15.16 -19.58 23.72
C GLY A 207 15.78 -19.83 25.10
N VAL A 208 15.68 -18.86 26.02
CA VAL A 208 16.18 -18.98 27.40
C VAL A 208 15.40 -20.04 28.18
N LEU A 209 14.11 -20.24 27.87
CA LEU A 209 13.30 -21.31 28.48
C LEU A 209 13.87 -22.70 28.19
N LEU A 210 14.69 -22.87 27.15
CA LEU A 210 15.39 -24.13 26.89
C LEU A 210 16.37 -24.49 28.01
N LEU A 211 16.89 -23.53 28.79
CA LEU A 211 17.71 -23.81 29.96
C LEU A 211 16.96 -24.57 31.06
N ALA A 212 15.62 -24.49 31.09
CA ALA A 212 14.79 -25.21 32.05
C ALA A 212 14.50 -26.68 31.63
N MET A 213 14.85 -27.07 30.40
CA MET A 213 14.66 -28.46 29.91
C MET A 213 15.22 -29.55 30.84
N PRO A 214 16.40 -29.41 31.47
CA PRO A 214 16.93 -30.42 32.38
C PRO A 214 16.04 -30.66 33.61
N LEU A 215 15.29 -29.65 34.07
CA LEU A 215 14.35 -29.79 35.19
C LEU A 215 13.14 -30.62 34.79
N VAL A 216 12.58 -30.35 33.60
CA VAL A 216 11.40 -31.06 33.08
C VAL A 216 11.75 -32.50 32.67
N LEU A 217 12.89 -32.70 32.03
CA LEU A 217 13.32 -34.00 31.50
C LEU A 217 14.15 -34.84 32.46
N GLY A 218 14.53 -34.30 33.62
CA GLY A 218 15.40 -34.96 34.60
C GLY A 218 14.87 -36.32 35.04
N LYS A 219 13.55 -36.46 35.20
CA LYS A 219 12.90 -37.74 35.56
C LYS A 219 13.00 -38.78 34.44
N LYS A 220 13.02 -38.36 33.17
CA LYS A 220 13.04 -39.24 32.00
C LYS A 220 14.45 -39.72 31.65
N TYR A 221 15.48 -38.95 31.99
CA TYR A 221 16.88 -39.26 31.71
C TYR A 221 17.75 -39.15 32.97
N PRO A 222 17.58 -40.07 33.95
CA PRO A 222 18.35 -40.04 35.19
C PRO A 222 19.86 -40.16 34.92
N GLY A 223 20.67 -39.41 35.68
CA GLY A 223 22.14 -39.42 35.54
C GLY A 223 22.71 -38.67 34.33
N LYS A 224 21.87 -38.07 33.48
CA LYS A 224 22.31 -37.29 32.29
C LYS A 224 22.13 -35.78 32.43
N GLN A 225 21.87 -35.27 33.64
CA GLN A 225 21.57 -33.84 33.87
C GLN A 225 22.67 -32.90 33.39
N GLY A 226 23.95 -33.19 33.68
CA GLY A 226 25.06 -32.34 33.23
C GLY A 226 25.17 -32.25 31.70
N THR A 227 24.93 -33.36 31.01
CA THR A 227 24.89 -33.40 29.54
C THR A 227 23.69 -32.61 29.01
N MET A 228 22.50 -32.80 29.60
CA MET A 228 21.31 -32.04 29.22
C MET A 228 21.49 -30.54 29.42
N PHE A 229 22.09 -30.10 30.52
CA PHE A 229 22.32 -28.68 30.79
C PHE A 229 23.27 -28.06 29.75
N LYS A 230 24.40 -28.72 29.45
CA LYS A 230 25.35 -28.26 28.41
C LYS A 230 24.68 -28.09 27.05
N TYR A 231 23.87 -29.06 26.64
CA TYR A 231 23.18 -29.00 25.34
C TYR A 231 21.94 -28.10 25.34
N SER A 232 21.32 -27.88 26.50
CA SER A 232 20.26 -26.89 26.69
C SER A 232 20.80 -25.47 26.57
N ALA A 233 21.98 -25.19 27.15
CA ALA A 233 22.68 -23.92 26.98
C ALA A 233 23.08 -23.68 25.52
N LEU A 234 23.64 -24.70 24.85
CA LEU A 234 23.95 -24.61 23.42
C LEU A 234 22.70 -24.37 22.58
N ALA A 235 21.59 -25.05 22.87
CA ALA A 235 20.32 -24.86 22.18
C ALA A 235 19.75 -23.45 22.40
N ALA A 236 19.78 -22.94 23.64
CA ALA A 236 19.35 -21.59 23.99
C ALA A 236 20.13 -20.52 23.20
N VAL A 237 21.47 -20.60 23.21
CA VAL A 237 22.34 -19.67 22.46
C VAL A 237 22.08 -19.77 20.95
N THR A 238 22.00 -21.00 20.42
CA THR A 238 21.75 -21.21 18.98
C THR A 238 20.37 -20.68 18.58
N PHE A 239 19.35 -20.87 19.43
CA PHE A 239 18.01 -20.34 19.21
C PHE A 239 18.02 -18.81 19.18
N PHE A 240 18.61 -18.18 20.20
CA PHE A 240 18.70 -16.73 20.32
C PHE A 240 19.42 -16.11 19.11
N LEU A 241 20.59 -16.64 18.74
CA LEU A 241 21.35 -16.19 17.58
C LEU A 241 20.57 -16.40 16.28
N THR A 242 19.89 -17.55 16.13
CA THR A 242 19.10 -17.86 14.95
C THR A 242 17.96 -16.87 14.77
N VAL A 243 17.17 -16.63 15.82
CA VAL A 243 16.02 -15.70 15.77
C VAL A 243 16.50 -14.27 15.50
N ASN A 244 17.55 -13.80 16.16
CA ASN A 244 18.06 -12.43 15.97
C ASN A 244 18.67 -12.23 14.57
N LEU A 245 19.41 -13.20 14.04
CA LEU A 245 19.94 -13.11 12.67
C LEU A 245 18.80 -13.01 11.65
N PHE A 246 17.75 -13.80 11.86
CA PHE A 246 16.54 -13.73 11.04
C PHE A 246 15.78 -12.41 11.19
N GLY A 247 15.66 -11.91 12.42
CA GLY A 247 15.15 -10.59 12.72
C GLY A 247 15.89 -9.49 11.99
N GLY A 248 17.23 -9.51 12.03
CA GLY A 248 18.09 -8.55 11.34
C GLY A 248 17.91 -8.59 9.82
N VAL A 249 17.71 -9.76 9.22
CA VAL A 249 17.42 -9.86 7.78
C VAL A 249 16.07 -9.24 7.43
N LEU A 250 15.02 -9.53 8.21
CA LEU A 250 13.71 -8.92 8.00
C LEU A 250 13.77 -7.41 8.20
N TYR A 251 14.48 -6.95 9.23
CA TYR A 251 14.75 -5.54 9.48
C TYR A 251 15.46 -4.87 8.29
N GLY A 252 16.50 -5.50 7.74
CA GLY A 252 17.20 -5.00 6.57
C GLY A 252 16.32 -4.91 5.32
N MET A 253 15.49 -5.93 5.06
CA MET A 253 14.51 -5.90 3.96
C MET A 253 13.53 -4.73 4.12
N LYS A 254 13.05 -4.55 5.35
CA LYS A 254 12.08 -3.54 5.72
C LYS A 254 12.64 -2.12 5.67
N THR A 255 13.90 -1.94 6.08
CA THR A 255 14.65 -0.70 5.93
C THR A 255 14.83 -0.35 4.46
N ALA A 256 15.20 -1.32 3.62
CA ALA A 256 15.31 -1.12 2.18
C ALA A 256 13.97 -0.75 1.52
N GLN A 257 12.86 -1.37 1.96
CA GLN A 257 11.51 -0.99 1.53
C GLN A 257 11.14 0.43 1.99
N GLY A 258 11.50 0.81 3.22
CA GLY A 258 11.24 2.15 3.76
C GLY A 258 12.01 3.24 3.03
N ALA A 259 13.29 3.01 2.76
CA ALA A 259 14.13 3.94 1.99
C ALA A 259 13.65 4.12 0.54
N LEU A 260 13.05 3.10 -0.04
CA LEU A 260 12.40 3.17 -1.36
C LEU A 260 10.93 3.61 -1.28
N GLY A 261 10.40 3.82 -0.07
CA GLY A 261 8.98 4.04 0.19
C GLY A 261 8.48 5.30 -0.47
N SER A 262 9.22 6.41 -0.41
CA SER A 262 8.82 7.67 -1.05
C SER A 262 8.61 7.51 -2.57
N ALA A 263 9.53 6.82 -3.24
CA ALA A 263 9.48 6.62 -4.68
C ALA A 263 8.46 5.55 -5.12
N THR A 264 8.04 4.66 -4.23
CA THR A 264 7.31 3.43 -4.61
C THR A 264 5.95 3.31 -3.96
N ASN A 265 5.60 4.25 -3.08
CA ASN A 265 4.30 4.30 -2.47
C ASN A 265 3.26 4.75 -3.50
N PRO A 266 2.25 3.92 -3.82
CA PRO A 266 1.22 4.29 -4.76
C PRO A 266 0.43 5.53 -4.35
N GLY A 267 0.19 5.71 -3.05
CA GLY A 267 -0.50 6.87 -2.50
C GLY A 267 0.27 8.18 -2.70
N LEU A 268 1.58 8.21 -2.47
CA LEU A 268 2.39 9.39 -2.80
C LEU A 268 2.46 9.64 -4.30
N ALA A 269 2.59 8.59 -5.10
CA ALA A 269 2.62 8.74 -6.56
C ALA A 269 1.31 9.34 -7.07
N ILE A 270 0.17 8.88 -6.53
CA ILE A 270 -1.15 9.44 -6.82
C ILE A 270 -1.25 10.89 -6.37
N ALA A 271 -0.92 11.18 -5.11
CA ALA A 271 -0.96 12.54 -4.58
C ALA A 271 -0.07 13.51 -5.39
N SER A 272 1.19 13.15 -5.65
CA SER A 272 2.10 13.95 -6.47
C SER A 272 1.55 14.13 -7.88
N GLY A 273 1.09 13.04 -8.49
CA GLY A 273 0.49 13.09 -9.82
C GLY A 273 -0.73 13.99 -9.88
N THR A 274 -1.56 14.04 -8.83
CA THR A 274 -2.73 14.94 -8.78
C THR A 274 -2.27 16.40 -8.79
N PHE A 275 -1.28 16.77 -7.98
CA PHE A 275 -0.73 18.12 -8.00
C PHE A 275 -0.03 18.45 -9.32
N ASP A 276 0.70 17.51 -9.91
CA ASP A 276 1.37 17.70 -11.21
C ASP A 276 0.34 17.94 -12.32
N THR A 277 -0.75 17.17 -12.35
CA THR A 277 -1.88 17.38 -13.27
C THR A 277 -2.52 18.76 -13.09
N LEU A 278 -2.73 19.21 -11.85
CA LEU A 278 -3.31 20.52 -11.56
C LEU A 278 -2.38 21.68 -11.96
N ASP A 279 -1.07 21.54 -11.76
CA ASP A 279 -0.08 22.57 -12.13
C ASP A 279 0.03 22.70 -13.66
N GLU A 280 0.16 21.56 -14.35
CA GLU A 280 0.40 21.55 -15.79
C GLU A 280 -0.83 21.93 -16.61
N ASN A 281 -2.02 21.53 -16.16
CA ASN A 281 -3.29 21.84 -16.83
C ASN A 281 -4.06 22.96 -16.09
N ALA A 282 -3.35 23.89 -15.45
CA ALA A 282 -3.95 24.97 -14.69
C ALA A 282 -5.02 25.74 -15.48
N GLU A 283 -4.78 25.99 -16.77
CA GLU A 283 -5.69 26.69 -17.68
C GLU A 283 -7.06 26.01 -17.79
N ASP A 284 -7.13 24.69 -17.62
CA ASP A 284 -8.38 23.92 -17.69
C ASP A 284 -9.16 23.97 -16.36
N TYR A 285 -8.52 24.36 -15.26
CA TYR A 285 -9.10 24.34 -13.91
C TYR A 285 -9.37 25.73 -13.34
N ILE A 286 -8.85 26.81 -13.94
CA ILE A 286 -8.99 28.18 -13.42
C ILE A 286 -10.44 28.69 -13.40
N VAL A 287 -11.35 28.13 -14.20
CA VAL A 287 -12.78 28.52 -14.18
C VAL A 287 -13.40 28.26 -12.80
N MET A 288 -13.07 27.12 -12.20
CA MET A 288 -13.52 26.68 -10.86
C MET A 288 -12.39 26.75 -9.81
N GLY A 289 -11.31 27.46 -10.14
CA GLY A 289 -10.10 27.49 -9.33
C GLY A 289 -10.36 28.02 -7.93
N ARG A 290 -11.09 29.13 -7.81
CA ARG A 290 -11.38 29.80 -6.53
C ARG A 290 -12.48 29.11 -5.72
N GLU A 291 -13.46 28.54 -6.40
CA GLU A 291 -14.68 27.98 -5.80
C GLU A 291 -14.50 26.51 -5.36
N LEU A 292 -13.72 25.73 -6.11
CA LEU A 292 -13.54 24.30 -5.86
C LEU A 292 -12.11 23.94 -5.44
N PHE A 293 -11.15 24.26 -6.31
CA PHE A 293 -9.82 23.68 -6.21
C PHE A 293 -9.02 24.31 -5.06
N VAL A 294 -8.96 25.64 -4.95
CA VAL A 294 -8.20 26.32 -3.90
C VAL A 294 -8.72 25.98 -2.50
N PRO A 295 -10.04 26.04 -2.20
CA PRO A 295 -10.54 25.61 -0.89
C PRO A 295 -10.23 24.15 -0.58
N THR A 296 -10.30 23.26 -1.59
CA THR A 296 -9.91 21.86 -1.40
C THR A 296 -8.42 21.71 -1.10
N LEU A 297 -7.56 22.45 -1.79
CA LEU A 297 -6.13 22.47 -1.55
C LEU A 297 -5.80 22.96 -0.14
N MET A 298 -6.58 23.90 0.40
CA MET A 298 -6.48 24.34 1.80
C MET A 298 -6.91 23.24 2.76
N GLN A 299 -8.00 22.51 2.50
CA GLN A 299 -8.48 21.42 3.37
C GLN A 299 -7.51 20.22 3.47
N LEU A 300 -6.68 19.99 2.44
CA LEU A 300 -5.63 18.96 2.48
C LEU A 300 -4.57 19.22 3.57
N GLU A 301 -4.49 20.45 4.06
CA GLU A 301 -3.64 20.83 5.18
C GLU A 301 -4.07 20.14 6.48
N GLY A 302 -5.37 20.23 6.80
CA GLY A 302 -5.97 19.66 8.01
C GLY A 302 -6.14 18.14 7.92
N ASN A 303 -6.56 17.63 6.76
CA ASN A 303 -6.90 16.22 6.53
C ASN A 303 -5.85 15.47 5.69
N SER A 304 -4.60 15.51 6.09
CA SER A 304 -3.46 14.94 5.34
C SER A 304 -3.46 13.43 5.13
N ASP A 305 -4.44 12.77 5.72
CA ASP A 305 -4.63 11.33 5.65
C ASP A 305 -5.44 10.94 4.41
N GLU A 306 -6.12 11.91 3.82
CA GLU A 306 -6.93 11.71 2.64
C GLU A 306 -6.13 11.95 1.36
N GLN A 307 -6.41 11.13 0.35
CA GLN A 307 -5.83 11.31 -0.98
C GLN A 307 -6.36 12.62 -1.61
N PRO A 308 -5.48 13.48 -2.17
CA PRO A 308 -5.90 14.74 -2.82
C PRO A 308 -7.02 14.57 -3.84
N ALA A 309 -6.92 13.53 -4.68
CA ALA A 309 -7.95 13.20 -5.66
C ALA A 309 -9.30 12.82 -5.02
N ALA A 310 -9.29 12.13 -3.87
CA ALA A 310 -10.53 11.75 -3.19
C ALA A 310 -11.24 12.97 -2.60
N LEU A 311 -10.48 13.86 -1.94
CA LEU A 311 -11.03 15.07 -1.34
C LEU A 311 -11.56 16.04 -2.40
N LEU A 312 -10.86 16.17 -3.54
CA LEU A 312 -11.34 16.94 -4.70
C LEU A 312 -12.68 16.41 -5.22
N ILE A 313 -12.78 15.09 -5.41
CA ILE A 313 -14.02 14.47 -5.84
C ILE A 313 -15.13 14.72 -4.80
N GLU A 314 -14.83 14.56 -3.51
CA GLU A 314 -15.81 14.76 -2.44
C GLU A 314 -16.32 16.20 -2.37
N ASN A 315 -15.43 17.18 -2.52
CA ASN A 315 -15.79 18.60 -2.55
C ASN A 315 -16.56 19.00 -3.81
N GLY A 316 -16.51 18.22 -4.88
CA GLY A 316 -17.44 18.37 -6.01
C GLY A 316 -18.91 18.32 -5.58
N LYS A 317 -19.23 17.69 -4.44
CA LYS A 317 -20.58 17.70 -3.88
C LYS A 317 -21.06 19.06 -3.38
N LYS A 318 -20.15 19.95 -3.04
CA LYS A 318 -20.50 21.29 -2.55
C LYS A 318 -20.83 22.27 -3.67
N ILE A 319 -20.71 21.84 -4.93
CA ILE A 319 -20.90 22.68 -6.13
C ILE A 319 -22.14 22.29 -6.93
N VAL A 320 -22.72 21.12 -6.66
CA VAL A 320 -23.92 20.65 -7.34
C VAL A 320 -24.87 20.06 -6.31
N GLU A 321 -26.09 20.58 -6.18
CA GLU A 321 -27.07 20.12 -5.18
C GLU A 321 -27.36 18.59 -5.24
N ASP A 322 -27.35 17.98 -6.43
CA ASP A 322 -27.69 16.55 -6.66
C ASP A 322 -26.51 15.56 -6.54
N ALA A 323 -25.42 15.97 -5.90
CA ALA A 323 -24.11 15.34 -5.99
C ALA A 323 -23.83 14.12 -5.09
N LYS A 324 -24.83 13.37 -4.63
CA LYS A 324 -24.58 12.13 -3.82
C LYS A 324 -23.64 11.14 -4.54
N VAL A 325 -23.56 11.21 -5.86
CA VAL A 325 -22.63 10.42 -6.67
C VAL A 325 -21.16 10.74 -6.43
N PHE A 326 -20.78 12.01 -6.28
CA PHE A 326 -19.40 12.39 -6.00
C PHE A 326 -18.92 11.83 -4.66
N VAL A 327 -19.77 11.89 -3.62
CA VAL A 327 -19.50 11.25 -2.32
C VAL A 327 -19.31 9.74 -2.47
N SER A 328 -20.13 9.09 -3.30
CA SER A 328 -20.04 7.64 -3.53
C SER A 328 -18.74 7.24 -4.23
N VAL A 329 -18.31 8.04 -5.23
CA VAL A 329 -17.04 7.85 -5.93
C VAL A 329 -15.86 8.13 -5.00
N ALA A 330 -15.91 9.21 -4.21
CA ALA A 330 -14.89 9.54 -3.22
C ALA A 330 -14.75 8.42 -2.18
N LYS A 331 -15.86 7.90 -1.64
CA LYS A 331 -15.87 6.73 -0.73
C LYS A 331 -15.22 5.51 -1.37
N MET A 332 -15.42 5.27 -2.67
CA MET A 332 -14.73 4.19 -3.39
C MET A 332 -13.22 4.45 -3.54
N PHE A 333 -12.82 5.69 -3.86
CA PHE A 333 -11.41 6.05 -3.94
C PHE A 333 -10.73 5.88 -2.58
N LYS A 334 -11.36 6.32 -1.48
CA LYS A 334 -10.92 6.09 -0.11
C LYS A 334 -10.79 4.60 0.21
N LYS A 335 -11.75 3.76 -0.22
CA LYS A 335 -11.65 2.29 -0.08
C LYS A 335 -10.46 1.70 -0.86
N LEU A 336 -10.19 2.18 -2.08
CA LEU A 336 -9.04 1.73 -2.86
C LEU A 336 -7.72 2.16 -2.20
N ASP A 337 -7.65 3.41 -1.74
CA ASP A 337 -6.49 3.90 -0.99
C ASP A 337 -6.27 3.08 0.29
N PHE A 338 -7.32 2.81 1.05
CA PHE A 338 -7.27 1.92 2.21
C PHE A 338 -6.73 0.53 1.86
N VAL A 339 -7.18 -0.07 0.75
CA VAL A 339 -6.62 -1.34 0.27
C VAL A 339 -5.13 -1.21 -0.03
N PHE A 340 -4.68 -0.11 -0.65
CA PHE A 340 -3.26 0.13 -0.92
C PHE A 340 -2.44 0.35 0.36
N GLN A 341 -3.01 0.97 1.39
CA GLN A 341 -2.36 1.16 2.69
C GLN A 341 -2.27 -0.15 3.48
N ILE A 342 -3.32 -0.98 3.43
CA ILE A 342 -3.38 -2.28 4.13
C ILE A 342 -2.55 -3.36 3.44
N LEU A 343 -2.47 -3.34 2.10
CA LEU A 343 -1.82 -4.41 1.35
C LEU A 343 -0.37 -4.67 1.81
N PRO A 344 0.51 -3.66 2.00
CA PRO A 344 1.84 -3.85 2.59
C PRO A 344 1.83 -4.48 3.98
N ILE A 345 0.81 -4.19 4.80
CA ILE A 345 0.65 -4.75 6.16
C ILE A 345 0.28 -6.23 6.04
N VAL A 346 -0.72 -6.57 5.24
CA VAL A 346 -1.13 -7.97 5.00
C VAL A 346 0.02 -8.76 4.40
N LEU A 347 0.71 -8.23 3.39
CA LEU A 347 1.88 -8.87 2.78
C LEU A 347 3.02 -9.06 3.80
N PHE A 348 3.20 -8.11 4.72
CA PHE A 348 4.16 -8.25 5.79
C PHE A 348 3.79 -9.36 6.78
N VAL A 349 2.55 -9.39 7.26
CA VAL A 349 2.04 -10.45 8.15
C VAL A 349 2.17 -11.83 7.50
N VAL A 350 1.78 -11.95 6.23
CA VAL A 350 1.93 -13.19 5.45
C VAL A 350 3.40 -13.56 5.30
N SER A 351 4.27 -12.59 5.04
CA SER A 351 5.72 -12.82 4.94
C SER A 351 6.30 -13.31 6.27
N MET A 352 5.92 -12.70 7.39
CA MET A 352 6.30 -13.15 8.74
C MET A 352 5.81 -14.58 9.00
N LEU A 353 4.56 -14.90 8.66
CA LEU A 353 4.01 -16.26 8.83
C LEU A 353 4.75 -17.29 7.98
N LEU A 354 4.96 -17.01 6.69
CA LEU A 354 5.70 -17.89 5.79
C LEU A 354 7.14 -18.10 6.25
N PHE A 355 7.75 -17.04 6.78
CA PHE A 355 9.08 -17.08 7.34
C PHE A 355 9.14 -17.89 8.63
N ALA A 356 8.21 -17.69 9.57
CA ALA A 356 8.09 -18.51 10.79
C ALA A 356 7.91 -19.99 10.44
N LEU A 357 7.08 -20.31 9.43
CA LEU A 357 6.91 -21.67 8.91
C LEU A 357 8.20 -22.23 8.29
N ALA A 358 8.99 -21.42 7.60
CA ALA A 358 10.27 -21.83 7.01
C ALA A 358 11.35 -22.13 8.05
N ILE A 359 11.33 -21.42 9.19
CA ILE A 359 12.32 -21.58 10.28
C ILE A 359 11.87 -22.64 11.29
N ARG A 360 10.57 -22.91 11.42
CA ARG A 360 10.00 -23.93 12.33
C ARG A 360 10.78 -25.26 12.34
N PRO A 361 11.19 -25.86 11.21
CA PRO A 361 11.99 -27.09 11.22
C PRO A 361 13.35 -26.90 11.89
N THR A 362 14.02 -25.78 11.63
CA THR A 362 15.30 -25.40 12.25
C THR A 362 15.13 -25.22 13.77
N LEU A 363 14.12 -24.45 14.20
CA LEU A 363 13.85 -24.27 15.64
C LEU A 363 13.53 -25.60 16.31
N THR A 364 12.76 -26.47 15.66
CA THR A 364 12.43 -27.79 16.18
C THR A 364 13.67 -28.68 16.35
N GLU A 365 14.64 -28.62 15.43
CA GLU A 365 15.92 -29.34 15.57
C GLU A 365 16.75 -28.80 16.74
N ILE A 366 16.79 -27.48 16.92
CA ILE A 366 17.48 -26.82 18.05
C ILE A 366 16.83 -27.21 19.39
N ILE A 367 15.50 -27.13 19.48
CA ILE A 367 14.74 -27.48 20.69
C ILE A 367 14.94 -28.95 21.07
N LYS A 368 15.04 -29.86 20.09
CA LYS A 368 15.25 -31.30 20.34
C LYS A 368 16.70 -31.69 20.67
N LEU A 369 17.65 -30.75 20.58
CA LEU A 369 19.07 -31.01 20.77
C LEU A 369 19.41 -31.63 22.15
N PRO A 370 18.87 -31.16 23.28
CA PRO A 370 19.15 -31.74 24.60
C PRO A 370 18.66 -33.19 24.73
N VAL A 371 17.49 -33.49 24.14
CA VAL A 371 16.88 -34.83 24.14
C VAL A 371 17.73 -35.81 23.34
N ARG A 372 18.17 -35.42 22.14
CA ARG A 372 19.02 -36.22 21.27
C ARG A 372 20.36 -36.54 21.91
N ALA A 373 20.97 -35.56 22.55
CA ALA A 373 22.22 -35.75 23.27
C ALA A 373 22.06 -36.65 24.51
N ALA A 374 20.96 -36.52 25.25
CA ALA A 374 20.66 -37.40 26.38
C ALA A 374 20.44 -38.86 25.94
N ALA A 375 19.91 -39.07 24.74
CA ALA A 375 19.75 -40.40 24.12
C ALA A 375 21.07 -41.02 23.62
N GLY A 376 22.20 -40.31 23.70
CA GLY A 376 23.52 -40.85 23.37
C GLY A 376 23.91 -40.73 21.89
N GLU A 377 23.23 -39.91 21.08
CA GLU A 377 23.69 -39.62 19.71
C GLU A 377 25.07 -38.94 19.74
N VAL A 378 26.09 -39.66 19.27
CA VAL A 378 27.48 -39.17 19.19
C VAL A 378 27.54 -37.98 18.23
N GLY A 379 28.11 -36.86 18.68
CA GLY A 379 28.23 -35.65 17.86
C GLY A 379 26.93 -34.86 17.66
N ALA A 380 25.84 -35.19 18.36
CA ALA A 380 24.54 -34.54 18.23
C ALA A 380 24.62 -33.00 18.30
N GLY A 381 25.41 -32.44 19.22
CA GLY A 381 25.53 -31.00 19.36
C GLY A 381 26.26 -30.31 18.21
N SER A 382 27.45 -30.78 17.83
CA SER A 382 28.23 -30.14 16.76
C SER A 382 27.57 -30.32 15.40
N ALA A 383 26.99 -31.51 15.13
CA ALA A 383 26.25 -31.78 13.91
C ALA A 383 24.95 -30.95 13.81
N THR A 384 24.17 -30.87 14.90
CA THR A 384 22.92 -30.08 14.91
C THR A 384 23.22 -28.58 14.82
N THR A 385 24.21 -28.08 15.56
CA THR A 385 24.60 -26.65 15.49
C THR A 385 25.11 -26.29 14.11
N LYS A 386 25.97 -27.12 13.50
CA LYS A 386 26.49 -26.89 12.14
C LYS A 386 25.37 -26.94 11.10
N LYS A 387 24.42 -27.87 11.23
CA LYS A 387 23.27 -28.00 10.33
C LYS A 387 22.31 -26.81 10.48
N ALA A 388 22.01 -26.41 11.72
CA ALA A 388 21.21 -25.24 12.02
C ALA A 388 21.87 -23.98 11.45
N MET A 389 23.13 -23.70 11.79
CA MET A 389 23.88 -22.55 11.26
C MET A 389 23.98 -22.55 9.74
N LYS A 390 24.21 -23.70 9.10
CA LYS A 390 24.22 -23.80 7.64
C LYS A 390 22.86 -23.43 7.03
N ARG A 391 21.76 -23.88 7.62
CA ARG A 391 20.41 -23.56 7.14
C ARG A 391 20.05 -22.10 7.41
N VAL A 392 20.38 -21.58 8.58
CA VAL A 392 20.20 -20.16 8.92
C VAL A 392 20.97 -19.27 7.94
N TRP A 393 22.24 -19.58 7.69
CA TRP A 393 23.05 -18.88 6.69
C TRP A 393 22.47 -19.01 5.28
N GLY A 394 21.95 -20.19 4.94
CA GLY A 394 21.31 -20.43 3.64
C GLY A 394 20.05 -19.59 3.43
N GLU A 395 19.19 -19.49 4.44
CA GLU A 395 18.01 -18.64 4.42
C GLU A 395 18.37 -17.14 4.43
N LEU A 396 19.42 -16.73 5.16
CA LEU A 396 19.94 -15.36 5.11
C LEU A 396 20.36 -14.98 3.69
N LEU A 397 21.21 -15.81 3.05
CA LEU A 397 21.63 -15.58 1.67
C LEU A 397 20.45 -15.58 0.69
N ALA A 398 19.49 -16.50 0.87
CA ALA A 398 18.30 -16.56 0.03
C ALA A 398 17.48 -15.27 0.13
N THR A 399 17.34 -14.75 1.34
CA THR A 399 16.58 -13.54 1.61
C THR A 399 17.33 -12.31 1.09
N SER A 400 18.64 -12.19 1.32
CA SER A 400 19.46 -11.10 0.76
C SER A 400 19.39 -11.06 -0.77
N CYS A 401 19.48 -12.21 -1.45
CA CYS A 401 19.28 -12.26 -2.91
C CYS A 401 17.87 -11.84 -3.32
N THR A 402 16.85 -12.18 -2.53
CA THR A 402 15.46 -11.76 -2.78
C THR A 402 15.30 -10.25 -2.59
N VAL A 403 15.94 -9.66 -1.57
CA VAL A 403 15.96 -8.20 -1.34
C VAL A 403 16.56 -7.48 -2.54
N VAL A 404 17.70 -7.94 -3.08
CA VAL A 404 18.30 -7.33 -4.27
C VAL A 404 17.34 -7.37 -5.46
N VAL A 405 16.67 -8.50 -5.71
CA VAL A 405 15.68 -8.62 -6.79
C VAL A 405 14.48 -7.71 -6.54
N LEU A 406 13.98 -7.63 -5.30
CA LEU A 406 12.91 -6.73 -4.89
C LEU A 406 13.30 -5.29 -5.17
N THR A 407 14.47 -4.83 -4.72
CA THR A 407 14.96 -3.47 -4.95
C THR A 407 14.96 -3.11 -6.44
N VAL A 408 15.51 -3.97 -7.29
CA VAL A 408 15.55 -3.74 -8.75
C VAL A 408 14.14 -3.65 -9.34
N LEU A 409 13.24 -4.58 -8.97
CA LEU A 409 11.85 -4.55 -9.46
C LEU A 409 11.07 -3.34 -8.93
N THR A 410 11.38 -2.91 -7.72
CA THR A 410 10.73 -1.80 -7.04
C THR A 410 11.12 -0.48 -7.73
N ILE A 411 12.41 -0.28 -8.03
CA ILE A 411 12.89 0.87 -8.82
C ILE A 411 12.24 0.89 -10.20
N LEU A 412 12.20 -0.26 -10.89
CA LEU A 412 11.56 -0.34 -12.20
C LEU A 412 10.06 -0.04 -12.12
N SER A 413 9.37 -0.59 -11.11
CA SER A 413 7.93 -0.37 -10.94
C SER A 413 7.63 1.07 -10.56
N ALA A 414 8.48 1.73 -9.77
CA ALA A 414 8.36 3.16 -9.46
C ALA A 414 8.50 4.02 -10.71
N ALA A 415 9.52 3.77 -11.53
CA ALA A 415 9.73 4.50 -12.77
C ALA A 415 8.54 4.36 -13.73
N ILE A 416 8.01 3.13 -13.84
CA ILE A 416 6.82 2.83 -14.63
C ILE A 416 5.57 3.49 -14.04
N LEU A 417 5.39 3.39 -12.72
CA LEU A 417 4.23 3.93 -12.02
C LEU A 417 4.13 5.45 -12.17
N GLY A 418 5.24 6.18 -12.00
CA GLY A 418 5.28 7.63 -12.20
C GLY A 418 4.82 8.06 -13.59
N GLN A 419 5.12 7.25 -14.62
CA GLN A 419 4.69 7.54 -15.99
C GLN A 419 3.23 7.16 -16.29
N ILE A 420 2.62 6.25 -15.52
CA ILE A 420 1.22 5.83 -15.73
C ILE A 420 0.26 6.68 -14.90
N VAL A 421 0.66 7.05 -13.68
CA VAL A 421 -0.22 7.72 -12.72
C VAL A 421 -0.65 9.08 -13.25
N LYS A 422 0.29 9.88 -13.77
CA LYS A 422 -0.01 11.20 -14.33
C LYS A 422 -1.12 11.18 -15.39
N PRO A 423 -1.01 10.47 -16.52
CA PRO A 423 -2.08 10.43 -17.52
C PRO A 423 -3.38 9.81 -17.03
N ALA A 424 -3.33 8.87 -16.07
CA ALA A 424 -4.54 8.35 -15.44
C ALA A 424 -5.24 9.39 -14.56
N LEU A 425 -4.48 10.28 -13.91
CA LEU A 425 -5.01 11.38 -13.11
C LEU A 425 -5.43 12.57 -13.96
N ASP A 426 -4.74 12.86 -15.05
CA ASP A 426 -5.18 13.79 -16.09
C ASP A 426 -6.57 13.38 -16.59
N ALA A 427 -6.75 12.10 -16.94
CA ALA A 427 -8.06 11.57 -17.30
C ALA A 427 -9.07 11.72 -16.15
N LEU A 428 -8.69 11.41 -14.90
CA LEU A 428 -9.60 11.48 -13.76
C LEU A 428 -10.10 12.91 -13.52
N LEU A 429 -9.19 13.88 -13.46
CA LEU A 429 -9.50 15.28 -13.22
C LEU A 429 -10.22 15.92 -14.42
N GLY A 430 -9.84 15.55 -15.65
CA GLY A 430 -10.55 15.96 -16.85
C GLY A 430 -11.99 15.46 -16.88
N TYR A 431 -12.24 14.17 -16.61
CA TYR A 431 -13.60 13.63 -16.52
C TYR A 431 -14.37 14.12 -15.29
N PHE A 432 -13.69 14.47 -14.21
CA PHE A 432 -14.31 15.12 -13.05
C PHE A 432 -14.78 16.53 -13.39
N SER A 433 -13.94 17.34 -14.04
CA SER A 433 -14.33 18.67 -14.54
C SER A 433 -15.52 18.56 -15.50
N LEU A 434 -15.42 17.64 -16.48
CA LEU A 434 -16.52 17.37 -17.42
C LEU A 434 -17.81 16.92 -16.72
N ALA A 435 -17.70 16.15 -15.63
CA ALA A 435 -18.85 15.72 -14.85
C ALA A 435 -19.53 16.89 -14.11
N VAL A 436 -18.75 17.82 -13.57
CA VAL A 436 -19.28 19.04 -12.94
C VAL A 436 -20.01 19.88 -13.99
N THR A 437 -19.38 20.11 -15.15
CA THR A 437 -20.00 20.83 -16.28
C THR A 437 -21.28 20.13 -16.75
N TYR A 438 -21.27 18.81 -16.88
CA TYR A 438 -22.46 18.04 -17.27
C TYR A 438 -23.62 18.23 -16.30
N LEU A 439 -23.35 18.25 -14.99
CA LEU A 439 -24.38 18.44 -13.98
C LEU A 439 -24.90 19.88 -13.92
N GLN A 440 -24.05 20.87 -14.21
CA GLN A 440 -24.43 22.29 -14.22
C GLN A 440 -25.26 22.66 -15.45
N PHE A 441 -24.88 22.17 -16.64
CA PHE A 441 -25.47 22.66 -17.89
C PHE A 441 -26.55 21.75 -18.50
N VAL A 442 -26.73 20.51 -18.03
CA VAL A 442 -27.74 19.60 -18.59
C VAL A 442 -28.91 19.45 -17.63
N GLU A 443 -30.06 19.99 -18.02
CA GLU A 443 -31.32 19.76 -17.30
C GLU A 443 -31.63 18.25 -17.23
N GLY A 444 -31.84 17.74 -16.01
CA GLY A 444 -32.07 16.31 -15.79
C GLY A 444 -30.83 15.44 -15.98
N ALA A 445 -29.63 16.00 -15.79
CA ALA A 445 -28.37 15.27 -15.84
C ALA A 445 -28.43 13.97 -15.02
N SER A 446 -27.92 12.88 -15.60
CA SER A 446 -27.96 11.57 -14.97
C SER A 446 -26.77 11.40 -14.02
N SER A 447 -27.04 11.36 -12.72
CA SER A 447 -26.05 10.99 -11.70
C SER A 447 -25.40 9.63 -11.98
N GLY A 448 -26.17 8.67 -12.51
CA GLY A 448 -25.66 7.36 -12.92
C GLY A 448 -24.57 7.43 -14.01
N VAL A 449 -24.69 8.38 -14.96
CA VAL A 449 -23.66 8.61 -15.99
C VAL A 449 -22.38 9.14 -15.34
N VAL A 450 -22.48 10.16 -14.48
CA VAL A 450 -21.33 10.70 -13.74
C VAL A 450 -20.63 9.61 -12.92
N PHE A 451 -21.41 8.78 -12.22
CA PHE A 451 -20.87 7.67 -11.44
C PHE A 451 -20.08 6.70 -12.32
N LEU A 452 -20.69 6.24 -13.43
CA LEU A 452 -20.03 5.28 -14.33
C LEU A 452 -18.76 5.86 -14.96
N THR A 453 -18.77 7.15 -15.31
CA THR A 453 -17.63 7.87 -15.86
C THR A 453 -16.47 7.88 -14.88
N LEU A 454 -16.67 8.42 -13.67
CA LEU A 454 -15.59 8.54 -12.69
C LEU A 454 -15.15 7.17 -12.16
N PHE A 455 -16.10 6.27 -11.91
CA PHE A 455 -15.79 4.89 -11.54
C PHE A 455 -14.96 4.19 -12.61
N GLY A 456 -15.27 4.40 -13.90
CA GLY A 456 -14.50 3.82 -15.00
C GLY A 456 -13.03 4.25 -14.97
N VAL A 457 -12.75 5.53 -14.76
CA VAL A 457 -11.37 6.03 -14.68
C VAL A 457 -10.66 5.54 -13.41
N VAL A 458 -11.36 5.52 -12.26
CA VAL A 458 -10.81 4.98 -11.01
C VAL A 458 -10.51 3.47 -11.14
N LEU A 459 -11.39 2.72 -11.79
CA LEU A 459 -11.19 1.29 -12.08
C LEU A 459 -9.99 1.08 -13.01
N PHE A 460 -9.81 1.96 -14.01
CA PHE A 460 -8.63 1.93 -14.87
C PHE A 460 -7.34 2.14 -14.07
N LEU A 461 -7.30 3.12 -13.16
CA LEU A 461 -6.16 3.32 -12.25
C LEU A 461 -5.89 2.06 -11.40
N ALA A 462 -6.95 1.47 -10.84
CA ALA A 462 -6.84 0.24 -10.05
C ALA A 462 -6.30 -0.95 -10.86
N LEU A 463 -6.71 -1.11 -12.13
CA LEU A 463 -6.20 -2.14 -13.03
C LEU A 463 -4.71 -1.97 -13.31
N ASN A 464 -4.24 -0.75 -13.57
CA ASN A 464 -2.82 -0.46 -13.77
C ASN A 464 -2.01 -0.87 -12.53
N LEU A 465 -2.43 -0.45 -11.34
CA LEU A 465 -1.78 -0.80 -10.08
C LEU A 465 -1.78 -2.32 -9.81
N ALA A 466 -2.91 -2.99 -10.05
CA ALA A 466 -3.05 -4.42 -9.85
C ALA A 466 -2.04 -5.22 -10.69
N THR A 467 -1.81 -4.83 -11.95
CA THR A 467 -0.83 -5.52 -12.81
C THR A 467 0.61 -5.41 -12.29
N LEU A 468 1.01 -4.24 -11.78
CA LEU A 468 2.33 -4.02 -11.16
C LEU A 468 2.48 -4.88 -9.90
N ILE A 469 1.52 -4.79 -8.98
CA ILE A 469 1.55 -5.49 -7.68
C ILE A 469 1.56 -7.01 -7.87
N LEU A 470 0.66 -7.55 -8.70
CA LEU A 470 0.52 -9.00 -8.89
C LEU A 470 1.75 -9.60 -9.56
N SER A 471 2.29 -8.93 -10.59
CA SER A 471 3.47 -9.42 -11.32
C SER A 471 4.71 -9.47 -10.43
N MET A 472 4.96 -8.42 -9.63
CA MET A 472 6.04 -8.39 -8.64
C MET A 472 5.87 -9.48 -7.58
N SER A 473 4.68 -9.57 -6.98
CA SER A 473 4.39 -10.49 -5.88
C SER A 473 4.61 -11.95 -6.30
N PHE A 474 4.08 -12.35 -7.46
CA PHE A 474 4.27 -13.71 -7.95
C PHE A 474 5.71 -14.00 -8.36
N PHE A 475 6.40 -13.06 -9.01
CA PHE A 475 7.79 -13.25 -9.40
C PHE A 475 8.70 -13.41 -8.18
N LEU A 476 8.60 -12.50 -7.21
CA LEU A 476 9.40 -12.50 -5.98
C LEU A 476 9.16 -13.76 -5.15
N GLY A 477 7.90 -14.18 -4.99
CA GLY A 477 7.57 -15.40 -4.26
C GLY A 477 8.20 -16.67 -4.86
N LYS A 478 8.41 -16.72 -6.18
CA LYS A 478 9.14 -17.82 -6.84
C LYS A 478 10.65 -17.67 -6.70
N CYS A 479 11.18 -16.45 -6.86
CA CYS A 479 12.61 -16.18 -6.67
C CYS A 479 13.08 -16.56 -5.27
N GLN A 480 12.35 -16.17 -4.22
CA GLN A 480 12.66 -16.53 -2.83
C GLN A 480 12.79 -18.04 -2.66
N LYS A 481 11.80 -18.80 -3.11
CA LYS A 481 11.82 -20.27 -3.02
C LYS A 481 12.94 -20.91 -3.85
N ILE A 482 13.27 -20.35 -5.02
CA ILE A 482 14.41 -20.82 -5.84
C ILE A 482 15.73 -20.56 -5.12
N PHE A 483 15.91 -19.39 -4.51
CA PHE A 483 17.11 -19.07 -3.74
C PHE A 483 17.21 -19.92 -2.47
N GLN A 484 16.10 -20.19 -1.79
CA GLN A 484 16.06 -21.14 -0.67
C GLN A 484 16.56 -22.52 -1.08
N GLN A 485 16.09 -23.08 -2.21
CA GLN A 485 16.61 -24.36 -2.72
C GLN A 485 18.09 -24.29 -3.10
N ARG A 486 18.56 -23.13 -3.58
CA ARG A 486 19.96 -22.95 -3.93
C ARG A 486 20.86 -23.02 -2.71
N PHE A 487 20.55 -22.25 -1.68
CA PHE A 487 21.44 -22.07 -0.54
C PHE A 487 21.24 -23.15 0.53
N ASN A 488 20.04 -23.68 0.69
CA ASN A 488 19.79 -24.76 1.66
C ASN A 488 20.03 -26.15 1.07
N ASP A 489 19.51 -26.41 -0.13
CA ASP A 489 19.50 -27.75 -0.72
C ASP A 489 20.61 -27.96 -1.76
N GLY A 490 21.37 -26.91 -2.08
CA GLY A 490 22.47 -26.95 -3.03
C GLY A 490 22.05 -27.05 -4.50
N VAL A 491 20.75 -26.92 -4.81
CA VAL A 491 20.23 -26.98 -6.18
C VAL A 491 20.79 -25.83 -7.00
N ALA A 492 21.41 -26.10 -8.15
CA ALA A 492 21.89 -25.01 -9.00
C ALA A 492 20.73 -24.13 -9.48
N VAL A 493 20.89 -22.80 -9.49
CA VAL A 493 19.88 -21.86 -10.02
C VAL A 493 19.50 -22.20 -11.47
N GLY A 494 20.45 -22.73 -12.25
CA GLY A 494 20.23 -23.23 -13.61
C GLY A 494 19.21 -24.37 -13.73
N ALA A 495 18.90 -25.09 -12.65
CA ALA A 495 17.81 -26.08 -12.63
C ALA A 495 16.44 -25.44 -12.91
N HIS A 496 16.33 -24.13 -12.66
CA HIS A 496 15.15 -23.30 -12.89
C HIS A 496 15.37 -22.34 -14.07
N ARG A 497 16.27 -22.63 -15.02
CA ARG A 497 16.53 -21.78 -16.20
C ARG A 497 15.26 -21.44 -16.98
N LYS A 498 14.31 -22.39 -17.07
CA LYS A 498 13.01 -22.16 -17.71
C LYS A 498 12.18 -21.09 -16.98
N PHE A 499 12.28 -21.01 -15.64
CA PHE A 499 11.66 -19.91 -14.91
C PHE A 499 12.24 -18.59 -15.36
N PHE A 500 13.54 -18.34 -15.16
CA PHE A 500 14.15 -17.04 -15.47
C PHE A 500 14.00 -16.65 -16.95
N LYS A 501 14.12 -17.61 -17.88
CA LYS A 501 13.95 -17.35 -19.32
C LYS A 501 12.57 -16.76 -19.67
N TRP A 502 11.52 -17.16 -18.97
CA TRP A 502 10.15 -16.74 -19.28
C TRP A 502 9.58 -15.75 -18.25
N ALA A 503 9.96 -15.88 -16.99
CA ALA A 503 9.48 -15.07 -15.88
C ALA A 503 10.02 -13.64 -15.96
N ILE A 504 11.28 -13.44 -16.34
CA ILE A 504 11.85 -12.09 -16.48
C ILE A 504 11.14 -11.33 -17.60
N PRO A 505 11.03 -11.85 -18.84
CA PRO A 505 10.24 -11.17 -19.86
C PRO A 505 8.77 -11.01 -19.48
N SER A 506 8.18 -11.98 -18.77
CA SER A 506 6.79 -11.89 -18.33
C SER A 506 6.55 -10.76 -17.33
N VAL A 507 7.40 -10.62 -16.31
CA VAL A 507 7.26 -9.54 -15.31
C VAL A 507 7.50 -8.19 -15.97
N LEU A 508 8.54 -8.06 -16.80
CA LEU A 508 8.82 -6.82 -17.54
C LEU A 508 7.66 -6.46 -18.47
N PHE A 509 7.13 -7.43 -19.23
CA PHE A 509 6.00 -7.20 -20.12
C PHE A 509 4.74 -6.77 -19.35
N VAL A 510 4.39 -7.46 -18.27
CA VAL A 510 3.20 -7.11 -17.47
C VAL A 510 3.35 -5.74 -16.84
N GLN A 511 4.56 -5.35 -16.41
CA GLN A 511 4.80 -4.02 -15.86
C GLN A 511 4.80 -2.92 -16.93
N LEU A 512 5.40 -3.16 -18.10
CA LEU A 512 5.44 -2.19 -19.18
C LEU A 512 4.11 -2.05 -19.93
N PHE A 513 3.22 -3.05 -19.86
CA PHE A 513 1.96 -3.02 -20.59
C PHE A 513 1.08 -1.81 -20.23
N PRO A 514 0.81 -1.51 -18.95
CA PRO A 514 0.15 -0.27 -18.54
C PRO A 514 0.66 0.99 -19.24
N LEU A 515 1.99 1.18 -19.25
CA LEU A 515 2.63 2.32 -19.89
C LEU A 515 2.37 2.35 -21.41
N LEU A 516 2.56 1.21 -22.07
CA LEU A 516 2.29 1.09 -23.51
C LEU A 516 0.81 1.31 -23.84
N PHE A 517 -0.08 0.85 -22.98
CA PHE A 517 -1.52 1.04 -23.15
C PHE A 517 -1.89 2.51 -23.08
N VAL A 518 -1.39 3.23 -22.07
CA VAL A 518 -1.66 4.66 -21.90
C VAL A 518 -1.25 5.46 -23.14
N LEU A 519 -0.05 5.20 -23.69
CA LEU A 519 0.43 5.86 -24.91
C LEU A 519 -0.48 5.63 -26.12
N VAL A 520 -1.09 4.44 -26.22
CA VAL A 520 -2.05 4.13 -27.30
C VAL A 520 -3.42 4.70 -26.99
N ALA A 521 -3.80 4.72 -25.72
CA ALA A 521 -5.10 5.16 -25.27
C ALA A 521 -5.29 6.66 -25.48
N GLU A 522 -4.27 7.48 -25.23
CA GLU A 522 -4.27 8.93 -25.50
C GLU A 522 -4.71 9.22 -26.94
N PHE A 523 -4.01 8.66 -27.93
CA PHE A 523 -4.37 8.83 -29.34
C PHE A 523 -5.79 8.34 -29.69
N ALA A 524 -6.26 7.28 -29.04
CA ALA A 524 -7.59 6.76 -29.28
C ALA A 524 -8.67 7.64 -28.63
N LEU A 525 -8.41 8.18 -27.44
CA LEU A 525 -9.29 9.10 -26.73
C LEU A 525 -9.43 10.41 -27.49
N ASP A 526 -8.34 10.96 -28.03
CA ASP A 526 -8.38 12.16 -28.87
C ASP A 526 -9.28 11.93 -30.08
N LYS A 527 -9.13 10.80 -30.77
CA LYS A 527 -9.99 10.46 -31.91
C LYS A 527 -11.45 10.25 -31.53
N ILE A 528 -11.72 9.65 -30.37
CA ILE A 528 -13.09 9.49 -29.86
C ILE A 528 -13.68 10.87 -29.60
N ASN A 529 -12.93 11.76 -28.93
CA ASN A 529 -13.35 13.11 -28.61
C ASN A 529 -13.60 13.94 -29.89
N ASP A 530 -12.64 13.95 -30.82
CA ASP A 530 -12.76 14.62 -32.12
C ASP A 530 -13.99 14.13 -32.89
N THR A 531 -14.23 12.82 -32.92
CA THR A 531 -15.38 12.25 -33.64
C THR A 531 -16.70 12.67 -33.00
N LEU A 532 -16.76 12.70 -31.67
CA LEU A 532 -17.98 13.07 -30.92
C LEU A 532 -18.25 14.57 -30.95
N MET A 533 -17.22 15.40 -31.01
CA MET A 533 -17.31 16.87 -31.02
C MET A 533 -17.31 17.46 -32.43
N SER A 534 -16.95 16.68 -33.45
CA SER A 534 -16.86 17.18 -34.84
C SER A 534 -18.20 17.73 -35.33
N GLY A 535 -18.19 19.01 -35.74
CA GLY A 535 -19.35 19.69 -36.31
C GLY A 535 -20.36 20.24 -35.29
N ILE A 536 -20.08 20.12 -33.99
CA ILE A 536 -20.93 20.67 -32.92
C ILE A 536 -20.42 22.08 -32.58
N LYS A 537 -21.32 23.06 -32.64
CA LYS A 537 -21.04 24.46 -32.26
C LYS A 537 -21.86 24.96 -31.08
N ASP A 538 -22.98 24.28 -30.79
CA ASP A 538 -23.91 24.64 -29.73
C ASP A 538 -23.83 23.60 -28.60
N ALA A 539 -23.83 24.06 -27.35
CA ALA A 539 -23.72 23.21 -26.16
C ALA A 539 -24.88 22.20 -26.04
N ASP A 540 -26.08 22.57 -26.49
CA ASP A 540 -27.27 21.71 -26.50
C ASP A 540 -27.18 20.56 -27.50
N ALA A 541 -26.32 20.69 -28.51
CA ALA A 541 -26.10 19.65 -29.51
C ALA A 541 -25.01 18.64 -29.08
N VAL A 542 -24.33 18.89 -27.96
CA VAL A 542 -23.28 18.01 -27.42
C VAL A 542 -23.89 16.69 -26.93
N PRO A 543 -23.42 15.53 -27.42
CA PRO A 543 -23.90 14.23 -26.96
C PRO A 543 -23.25 13.88 -25.61
N TRP A 544 -23.56 14.64 -24.55
CA TRP A 544 -22.94 14.58 -23.23
C TRP A 544 -22.76 13.16 -22.70
N THR A 545 -23.83 12.36 -22.70
CA THR A 545 -23.78 10.97 -22.23
C THR A 545 -22.76 10.11 -23.00
N LYS A 546 -22.62 10.33 -24.32
CA LYS A 546 -21.65 9.58 -25.13
C LYS A 546 -20.22 10.00 -24.79
N ILE A 547 -19.95 11.29 -24.64
CA ILE A 547 -18.61 11.80 -24.33
C ILE A 547 -18.19 11.34 -22.94
N MET A 548 -19.09 11.47 -21.96
CA MET A 548 -18.89 11.04 -20.58
C MET A 548 -18.55 9.55 -20.47
N LEU A 549 -19.21 8.68 -21.24
CA LEU A 549 -19.03 7.23 -21.12
C LEU A 549 -17.98 6.65 -22.07
N ALA A 550 -17.77 7.23 -23.26
CA ALA A 550 -16.96 6.61 -24.30
C ALA A 550 -15.50 6.44 -23.86
N GLY A 551 -14.89 7.47 -23.25
CA GLY A 551 -13.50 7.39 -22.83
C GLY A 551 -13.24 6.43 -21.66
N PRO A 552 -13.95 6.55 -20.52
CA PRO A 552 -13.74 5.64 -19.39
C PRO A 552 -14.04 4.18 -19.75
N LEU A 553 -15.09 3.94 -20.53
CA LEU A 553 -15.43 2.60 -21.00
C LEU A 553 -14.35 2.05 -21.95
N PHE A 554 -13.84 2.89 -22.87
CA PHE A 554 -12.70 2.54 -23.70
C PHE A 554 -11.48 2.20 -22.85
N LEU A 555 -11.11 3.04 -21.87
CA LEU A 555 -9.97 2.80 -20.98
C LEU A 555 -10.05 1.44 -20.29
N VAL A 556 -11.20 1.09 -19.70
CA VAL A 556 -11.37 -0.18 -18.98
C VAL A 556 -11.44 -1.37 -19.93
N VAL A 557 -12.32 -1.32 -20.94
CA VAL A 557 -12.60 -2.45 -21.83
C VAL A 557 -11.43 -2.72 -22.76
N ALA A 558 -10.86 -1.68 -23.38
CA ALA A 558 -9.71 -1.83 -24.26
C ALA A 558 -8.48 -2.31 -23.48
N PHE A 559 -8.26 -1.83 -22.24
CA PHE A 559 -7.18 -2.34 -21.40
C PHE A 559 -7.32 -3.84 -21.17
N ALA A 560 -8.50 -4.30 -20.71
CA ALA A 560 -8.73 -5.72 -20.44
C ALA A 560 -8.57 -6.58 -21.70
N LEU A 561 -9.14 -6.14 -22.83
CA LEU A 561 -9.07 -6.85 -24.10
C LEU A 561 -7.65 -6.90 -24.68
N LEU A 562 -6.95 -5.77 -24.70
CA LEU A 562 -5.57 -5.71 -25.20
C LEU A 562 -4.61 -6.46 -24.27
N PHE A 563 -4.81 -6.38 -22.96
CA PHE A 563 -4.01 -7.14 -22.01
C PHE A 563 -4.21 -8.65 -22.21
N TRP A 564 -5.45 -9.08 -22.43
CA TRP A 564 -5.76 -10.46 -22.78
C TRP A 564 -5.14 -10.87 -24.13
N ALA A 565 -5.32 -10.07 -25.17
CA ALA A 565 -4.81 -10.34 -26.52
C ALA A 565 -3.28 -10.41 -26.55
N ALA A 566 -2.60 -9.52 -25.82
CA ALA A 566 -1.16 -9.50 -25.64
C ALA A 566 -0.66 -10.58 -24.65
N ARG A 567 -1.54 -11.47 -24.20
CA ARG A 567 -1.27 -12.62 -23.32
C ARG A 567 -0.82 -12.25 -21.91
N GLY A 568 -1.17 -11.06 -21.42
CA GLY A 568 -0.90 -10.59 -20.07
C GLY A 568 -1.41 -11.53 -18.98
N PHE A 569 -2.66 -11.99 -19.07
CA PHE A 569 -3.20 -12.98 -18.14
C PHE A 569 -2.42 -14.30 -18.14
N LYS A 570 -1.91 -14.73 -19.32
CA LYS A 570 -1.07 -15.93 -19.41
C LYS A 570 0.31 -15.71 -18.78
N ALA A 571 0.88 -14.51 -18.91
CA ALA A 571 2.13 -14.13 -18.26
C ALA A 571 1.98 -14.15 -16.73
N ILE A 572 0.94 -13.52 -16.19
CA ILE A 572 0.60 -13.58 -14.75
C ILE A 572 0.36 -15.03 -14.30
N GLY A 573 -0.44 -15.79 -15.06
CA GLY A 573 -0.72 -17.20 -14.77
C GLY A 573 0.54 -18.07 -14.77
N PHE A 574 1.51 -17.79 -15.64
CA PHE A 574 2.82 -18.45 -15.63
C PHE A 574 3.61 -18.13 -14.36
N LEU A 575 3.68 -16.86 -13.95
CA LEU A 575 4.37 -16.43 -12.73
C LEU A 575 3.75 -17.10 -11.49
N ALA A 576 2.43 -17.06 -11.36
CA ALA A 576 1.71 -17.67 -10.25
C ALA A 576 1.83 -19.21 -10.26
N GLY A 577 1.61 -19.83 -11.42
CA GLY A 577 1.53 -21.27 -11.61
C GLY A 577 2.86 -22.01 -11.68
N TYR A 578 4.00 -21.31 -11.74
CA TYR A 578 5.30 -21.98 -11.89
C TYR A 578 5.58 -22.95 -10.73
N LYS A 579 5.69 -24.24 -11.05
CA LYS A 579 6.00 -25.29 -10.08
C LYS A 579 7.51 -25.39 -9.90
N ILE A 580 7.98 -25.03 -8.72
CA ILE A 580 9.39 -25.14 -8.36
C ILE A 580 9.74 -26.62 -8.22
N ARG A 581 10.78 -27.05 -8.94
CA ARG A 581 11.21 -28.45 -8.96
C ARG A 581 11.52 -28.91 -7.53
N LYS A 582 10.80 -29.90 -7.03
CA LYS A 582 11.07 -30.50 -5.71
C LYS A 582 12.42 -31.22 -5.75
N VAL A 583 13.19 -31.09 -4.68
CA VAL A 583 14.42 -31.87 -4.50
C VAL A 583 14.02 -33.30 -4.19
N ASP A 584 14.53 -34.25 -4.98
CA ASP A 584 14.37 -35.66 -4.67
C ASP A 584 15.31 -36.02 -3.51
N PRO A 585 14.79 -36.35 -2.32
CA PRO A 585 15.61 -36.61 -1.14
C PRO A 585 16.58 -37.78 -1.34
N ILE A 586 16.25 -38.72 -2.25
CA ILE A 586 17.11 -39.88 -2.56
C ILE A 586 18.34 -39.44 -3.35
N ARG A 587 18.17 -38.60 -4.38
CA ARG A 587 19.30 -38.05 -5.14
C ARG A 587 20.16 -37.09 -4.32
N GLN A 588 19.59 -36.44 -3.31
CA GLN A 588 20.33 -35.56 -2.42
C GLN A 588 21.29 -36.37 -1.53
N LYS A 589 20.82 -37.48 -0.96
CA LYS A 589 21.65 -38.41 -0.17
C LYS A 589 22.79 -39.04 -0.98
N LEU A 590 22.61 -39.25 -2.29
CA LEU A 590 23.65 -39.80 -3.17
C LEU A 590 24.74 -38.79 -3.56
N ARG A 591 24.54 -37.49 -3.31
CA ARG A 591 25.49 -36.41 -3.66
C ARG A 591 26.27 -35.87 -2.47
N THR A 592 25.80 -36.12 -1.25
CA THR A 592 26.44 -35.77 0.03
C THR A 592 27.15 -36.98 0.57
#